data_AF-A0A9E3D8E1-F1
#
_entry.id   AF-A0A9E3D8E1-F1
#
_cell.length_a   1.000
_cell.length_b   1.000
_cell.length_c   1.000
_cell.angle_alpha   90.00
_cell.angle_beta   90.00
_cell.angle_gamma   90.00
#
_symmetry.space_group_name_H-M   'P 1'
#
loop_
_entity.id
_entity.type
_entity.pdbx_description
1 polymer ?
#
loop_
_entity_poly.entity_id
_entity_poly.type
_entity_poly.pdbx_seq_one_letter_code
_entity_poly.pdbx_strand_id
1 'polypeptide(L)'
;SWNLRLIKRGFGEYEQLTNIGDTGSGDNEVHEHIVARGPVGYLKHDMLHYAYPTIGTFIEKHNRYSNWEAVVESRRMSGGEAWIGRKLSGTRRLKDLSRRLPFRPTLRFLYSYILKRGFLDGRPGYIFCRLLAMYEFLSVAKRVEMESSIDTNRDGYMR
;
A
#
# COMPACT_ATOMS: atom_id res chain seq x y z
N SER A 1 -3.33 -8.11 3.47
CA SER A 1 -4.37 -9.15 3.53
C SER A 1 -3.95 -10.18 2.53
N TRP A 2 -3.35 -11.30 2.94
CA TRP A 2 -2.82 -12.28 2.00
C TRP A 2 -3.73 -13.49 2.06
N ASN A 3 -4.67 -13.54 1.12
CA ASN A 3 -5.56 -14.67 0.92
C ASN A 3 -4.86 -15.58 -0.10
N LEU A 4 -4.38 -16.76 0.30
CA LEU A 4 -4.09 -17.78 -0.71
C LEU A 4 -5.39 -18.08 -1.43
N ARG A 5 -5.40 -17.92 -2.76
CA ARG A 5 -6.56 -18.21 -3.59
C ARG A 5 -6.15 -19.29 -4.58
N LEU A 6 -6.75 -20.46 -4.41
CA LEU A 6 -6.59 -21.56 -5.36
C LEU A 6 -7.74 -21.47 -6.35
N ILE A 7 -7.42 -21.26 -7.63
CA ILE A 7 -8.41 -21.17 -8.70
C ILE A 7 -8.11 -22.29 -9.71
N LYS A 8 -9.16 -22.99 -10.14
CA LYS A 8 -9.08 -23.83 -11.33
C LYS A 8 -8.92 -22.93 -12.56
N ARG A 9 -7.95 -23.24 -13.44
CA ARG A 9 -7.72 -22.48 -14.67
C ARG A 9 -9.02 -22.32 -15.46
N GLY A 10 -9.38 -21.09 -15.82
CA GLY A 10 -10.61 -20.74 -16.55
C GLY A 10 -11.84 -20.43 -15.67
N PHE A 11 -11.74 -20.52 -14.33
CA PHE A 11 -12.87 -20.30 -13.40
C PHE A 11 -12.70 -19.10 -12.47
N GLY A 12 -11.68 -18.27 -12.70
CA GLY A 12 -11.49 -17.03 -11.96
C GLY A 12 -10.54 -16.10 -12.70
N GLU A 13 -10.85 -14.82 -12.62
CA GLU A 13 -10.08 -13.73 -13.22
C GLU A 13 -9.73 -12.72 -12.11
N TYR A 14 -8.57 -12.08 -12.22
CA TYR A 14 -8.20 -10.99 -11.32
C TYR A 14 -8.87 -9.70 -11.80
N GLU A 15 -9.51 -8.97 -10.87
CA GLU A 15 -10.06 -7.65 -11.18
C GLU A 15 -8.94 -6.65 -11.46
N GLN A 16 -8.86 -6.17 -12.70
CA GLN A 16 -7.94 -5.11 -13.08
C GLN A 16 -8.56 -3.75 -12.71
N LEU A 17 -8.24 -3.24 -11.51
CA LEU A 17 -8.78 -1.99 -10.99
C LEU A 17 -8.20 -0.73 -11.65
N THR A 18 -7.05 -0.84 -12.31
CA THR A 18 -6.36 0.30 -12.91
C THR A 18 -5.78 -0.07 -14.27
N ASN A 19 -6.07 0.74 -15.30
CA ASN A 19 -5.37 0.72 -16.62
C ASN A 19 -3.94 1.30 -16.53
N ILE A 20 -3.28 1.11 -15.39
CA ILE A 20 -1.87 1.44 -15.27
C ILE A 20 -1.18 0.19 -15.82
N GLY A 21 -0.36 0.34 -16.86
CA GLY A 21 0.46 -0.77 -17.38
C GLY A 21 1.43 -1.28 -16.30
N ASP A 22 2.38 -2.13 -16.68
CA ASP A 22 3.36 -2.69 -15.74
C ASP A 22 4.08 -1.56 -14.95
N THR A 23 3.68 -1.38 -13.70
CA THR A 23 4.26 -0.39 -12.79
C THR A 23 5.57 -0.89 -12.17
N GLY A 24 6.07 -2.05 -12.61
CA GLY A 24 7.13 -2.80 -11.93
C GLY A 24 6.74 -3.20 -10.50
N SER A 25 5.48 -2.99 -10.11
CA SER A 25 5.04 -3.07 -8.72
C SER A 25 4.71 -4.49 -8.27
N GLY A 26 4.68 -5.44 -9.22
CA GLY A 26 4.37 -6.84 -8.96
C GLY A 26 3.01 -6.99 -8.27
N ASP A 27 2.96 -7.94 -7.32
CA ASP A 27 1.91 -8.33 -6.35
C ASP A 27 1.35 -7.17 -5.50
N ASN A 28 1.14 -6.00 -6.09
CA ASN A 28 0.72 -4.75 -5.47
C ASN A 28 -0.28 -3.96 -6.31
N GLU A 29 -0.73 -4.49 -7.44
CA GLU A 29 -2.03 -4.12 -8.06
C GLU A 29 -3.23 -4.54 -7.16
N VAL A 30 -2.92 -4.89 -5.91
CA VAL A 30 -3.72 -5.60 -4.94
C VAL A 30 -4.69 -4.66 -4.23
N HIS A 31 -5.87 -4.54 -4.80
CA HIS A 31 -6.88 -5.43 -4.25
C HIS A 31 -7.11 -6.48 -5.32
N GLU A 32 -6.32 -7.55 -5.30
CA GLU A 32 -6.49 -8.72 -6.16
C GLU A 32 -7.78 -9.41 -5.74
N HIS A 33 -8.86 -8.79 -6.14
CA HIS A 33 -10.20 -9.29 -5.95
C HIS A 33 -10.41 -10.27 -7.08
N ILE A 34 -10.28 -11.54 -6.75
CA ILE A 34 -10.60 -12.61 -7.68
C ILE A 34 -12.10 -12.65 -7.86
N VAL A 35 -12.52 -12.43 -9.10
CA VAL A 35 -13.89 -12.64 -9.55
C VAL A 35 -14.00 -14.11 -9.92
N ALA A 36 -14.52 -14.92 -8.99
CA ALA A 36 -14.71 -16.35 -9.19
C ALA A 36 -16.05 -16.62 -9.90
N ARG A 37 -16.05 -17.50 -10.90
CA ARG A 37 -17.25 -18.00 -11.57
C ARG A 37 -17.59 -19.38 -11.01
N GLY A 38 -18.15 -19.43 -9.79
CA GLY A 38 -18.52 -20.69 -9.14
C GLY A 38 -18.47 -20.65 -7.61
N PRO A 39 -18.67 -21.80 -6.94
CA PRO A 39 -18.60 -21.89 -5.48
C PRO A 39 -17.18 -21.62 -4.98
N VAL A 40 -17.07 -20.81 -3.92
CA VAL A 40 -15.80 -20.45 -3.27
C VAL A 40 -15.75 -21.12 -1.89
N GLY A 41 -14.59 -21.69 -1.56
CA GLY A 41 -14.32 -22.29 -0.26
C GLY A 41 -13.24 -21.53 0.51
N TYR A 42 -13.23 -21.70 1.83
CA TYR A 42 -12.21 -21.15 2.73
C TYR A 42 -11.44 -22.28 3.39
N LEU A 43 -10.14 -22.08 3.60
CA LEU A 43 -9.34 -23.01 4.39
C LEU A 43 -9.84 -23.02 5.83
N LYS A 44 -9.90 -24.21 6.44
CA LYS A 44 -10.32 -24.39 7.84
C LYS A 44 -9.23 -24.00 8.85
N HIS A 45 -7.98 -23.94 8.40
CA HIS A 45 -6.82 -23.71 9.24
C HIS A 45 -6.05 -22.48 8.77
N ASP A 46 -5.34 -21.87 9.73
CA ASP A 46 -4.49 -20.73 9.47
C ASP A 46 -3.27 -21.13 8.63
N MET A 47 -2.87 -20.22 7.76
CA MET A 47 -1.67 -20.34 6.97
C MET A 47 -0.61 -19.40 7.52
N LEU A 48 0.50 -19.97 7.95
CA LEU A 48 1.67 -19.20 8.37
C LEU A 48 2.27 -18.54 7.14
N HIS A 49 2.12 -17.23 7.03
CA HIS A 49 2.67 -16.43 5.93
C HIS A 49 3.82 -15.57 6.43
N TYR A 50 5.04 -16.00 6.12
CA TYR A 50 6.27 -15.25 6.37
C TYR A 50 6.54 -14.27 5.24
N ALA A 51 5.79 -13.16 5.24
CA ALA A 51 5.80 -12.17 4.16
C ALA A 51 7.19 -11.54 3.88
N TYR A 52 8.06 -11.51 4.89
CA TYR A 52 9.37 -10.85 4.87
C TYR A 52 10.42 -11.72 5.57
N PRO A 53 11.08 -12.65 4.85
CA PRO A 53 12.10 -13.52 5.45
C PRO A 53 13.37 -12.74 5.81
N THR A 54 13.62 -11.58 5.20
CA THR A 54 14.78 -10.72 5.48
C THR A 54 14.41 -9.23 5.45
N ILE A 55 15.25 -8.39 6.06
CA ILE A 55 15.14 -6.93 5.98
C ILE A 55 15.33 -6.44 4.53
N GLY A 56 16.20 -7.08 3.75
CA GLY A 56 16.39 -6.75 2.33
C GLY A 56 15.09 -6.92 1.54
N THR A 57 14.43 -8.06 1.71
CA THR A 57 13.11 -8.33 1.09
C THR A 57 12.04 -7.35 1.57
N PHE A 58 12.08 -6.93 2.83
CA PHE A 58 11.19 -5.89 3.33
C PHE A 58 11.42 -4.57 2.59
N ILE A 59 12.66 -4.09 2.52
CA ILE A 59 12.99 -2.81 1.89
C ILE A 59 12.64 -2.82 0.41
N GLU A 60 12.99 -3.89 -0.31
CA GLU A 60 12.70 -4.00 -1.74
C GLU A 60 11.19 -3.94 -2.03
N LYS A 61 10.39 -4.72 -1.29
CA LYS A 61 8.92 -4.68 -1.40
C LYS A 61 8.36 -3.31 -1.07
N HIS A 62 8.82 -2.68 0.00
CA HIS A 62 8.30 -1.37 0.41
C HIS A 62 8.75 -0.23 -0.53
N ASN A 63 9.90 -0.34 -1.19
CA ASN A 63 10.31 0.58 -2.26
C ASN A 63 9.35 0.49 -3.45
N ARG A 64 9.03 -0.74 -3.85
CA ARG A 64 8.08 -1.04 -4.90
C ARG A 64 6.67 -0.54 -4.58
N TYR A 65 6.22 -0.76 -3.35
CA TYR A 65 4.89 -0.35 -2.88
C TYR A 65 4.76 1.17 -2.78
N SER A 66 5.79 1.85 -2.24
CA SER A 66 5.80 3.32 -2.16
C SER A 66 5.82 3.99 -3.54
N ASN A 67 6.48 3.38 -4.54
CA ASN A 67 6.42 3.85 -5.93
C ASN A 67 4.98 3.74 -6.48
N TRP A 68 4.34 2.59 -6.29
CA TRP A 68 2.96 2.37 -6.72
C TRP A 68 1.98 3.37 -6.07
N GLU A 69 2.08 3.55 -4.75
CA GLU A 69 1.24 4.50 -4.00
C GLU A 69 1.38 5.93 -4.55
N ALA A 70 2.60 6.35 -4.88
CA ALA A 70 2.86 7.67 -5.46
C ALA A 70 2.20 7.84 -6.84
N VAL A 71 2.24 6.82 -7.69
CA VAL A 71 1.60 6.82 -9.02
C VAL A 71 0.07 6.83 -8.93
N VAL A 72 -0.51 6.03 -8.03
CA VAL A 72 -1.97 5.98 -7.84
C VAL A 72 -2.50 7.32 -7.31
N GLU A 73 -1.80 7.91 -6.34
CA GLU A 73 -2.21 9.18 -5.75
C GLU A 73 -2.07 10.35 -6.73
N SER A 74 -1.02 10.37 -7.56
CA SER A 74 -0.87 11.42 -8.59
C SER A 74 -1.99 11.40 -9.63
N ARG A 75 -2.42 10.21 -10.08
CA ARG A 75 -3.54 10.07 -11.02
C ARG A 75 -4.89 10.46 -10.41
N ARG A 76 -5.09 10.23 -9.10
CA ARG A 76 -6.28 10.74 -8.37
C ARG A 76 -6.36 12.26 -8.42
N MET A 77 -5.23 12.96 -8.34
CA MET A 77 -5.19 14.43 -8.42
C MET A 77 -5.46 14.96 -9.83
N SER A 78 -5.11 14.19 -10.87
CA SER A 78 -5.35 14.54 -12.28
C SER A 78 -6.79 14.29 -12.76
N GLY A 79 -7.75 14.00 -11.87
CA GLY A 79 -9.17 13.84 -12.22
C GLY A 79 -9.52 12.49 -12.85
N GLY A 80 -8.60 11.52 -12.90
CA GLY A 80 -8.91 10.16 -13.31
C GLY A 80 -9.72 9.46 -12.22
N GLU A 81 -10.94 9.02 -12.53
CA GLU A 81 -11.79 8.25 -11.62
C GLU A 81 -11.18 6.89 -11.26
N ALA A 82 -10.21 6.88 -10.35
CA ALA A 82 -9.75 5.66 -9.71
C ALA A 82 -10.74 5.31 -8.59
N TRP A 83 -11.82 4.63 -8.96
CA TRP A 83 -12.85 4.05 -8.09
C TRP A 83 -12.26 2.98 -7.16
N ILE A 84 -11.46 3.40 -6.18
CA ILE A 84 -11.00 2.52 -5.10
C ILE A 84 -12.18 2.36 -4.14
N GLY A 85 -12.88 1.23 -4.30
CA GLY A 85 -13.73 0.55 -3.32
C GLY A 85 -14.46 1.48 -2.34
N ARG A 86 -15.70 1.83 -2.69
CA ARG A 86 -16.62 2.74 -1.98
C ARG A 86 -17.06 2.25 -0.58
N LYS A 87 -16.38 1.28 0.04
CA LYS A 87 -16.89 0.53 1.21
C LYS A 87 -15.93 0.45 2.41
N LEU A 88 -15.30 1.56 2.83
CA LEU A 88 -14.61 1.67 4.12
C LEU A 88 -14.76 3.11 4.69
N SER A 89 -15.98 3.44 5.13
CA SER A 89 -16.44 4.80 5.45
C SER A 89 -15.84 5.41 6.74
N GLY A 90 -15.52 4.61 7.77
CA GLY A 90 -14.99 5.13 9.04
C GLY A 90 -13.48 5.37 9.05
N THR A 91 -12.70 4.38 8.58
CA THR A 91 -11.23 4.39 8.64
C THR A 91 -10.60 5.37 7.65
N ARG A 92 -11.33 5.76 6.59
CA ARG A 92 -10.88 6.76 5.61
C ARG A 92 -10.77 8.15 6.21
N ARG A 93 -11.72 8.61 7.03
CA ARG A 93 -11.62 9.93 7.68
C ARG A 93 -10.42 10.03 8.60
N LEU A 94 -10.10 8.96 9.33
CA LEU A 94 -8.90 8.90 10.16
C LEU A 94 -7.63 8.88 9.30
N LYS A 95 -7.63 8.15 8.18
CA LYS A 95 -6.52 8.17 7.22
C LYS A 95 -6.35 9.56 6.58
N ASP A 96 -7.42 10.23 6.22
CA ASP A 96 -7.43 11.55 5.58
C ASP A 96 -7.02 12.65 6.54
N LEU A 97 -7.47 12.57 7.79
CA LEU A 97 -7.00 13.43 8.86
C LEU A 97 -5.52 13.17 9.14
N SER A 98 -5.11 11.89 9.19
CA SER A 98 -3.71 11.54 9.35
C SER A 98 -2.85 12.06 8.18
N ARG A 99 -3.39 12.12 6.95
CA ARG A 99 -2.71 12.66 5.76
C ARG A 99 -2.34 14.14 5.92
N ARG A 100 -3.07 14.89 6.74
CA ARG A 100 -2.85 16.32 7.00
C ARG A 100 -1.97 16.61 8.21
N LEU A 101 -1.59 15.60 8.99
CA LEU A 101 -0.78 15.81 10.19
C LEU A 101 0.71 15.97 9.83
N PRO A 102 1.40 17.00 10.38
CA PRO A 102 2.86 17.06 10.29
C PRO A 102 3.47 15.86 11.05
N PHE A 103 4.62 15.37 10.59
CA PHE A 103 5.36 14.26 11.22
C PHE A 103 4.67 12.88 11.23
N ARG A 104 3.92 12.54 10.17
CA ARG A 104 3.27 11.22 10.02
C ARG A 104 4.18 10.01 10.34
N PRO A 105 5.46 9.96 9.92
CA PRO A 105 6.33 8.81 10.20
C PRO A 105 6.59 8.60 11.70
N THR A 106 6.73 9.67 12.48
CA THR A 106 6.96 9.57 13.93
C THR A 106 5.68 9.16 14.66
N LEU A 107 4.53 9.68 14.24
CA LEU A 107 3.23 9.25 14.75
C LEU A 107 2.95 7.78 14.43
N ARG A 108 3.32 7.32 13.23
CA ARG A 108 3.23 5.92 12.82
C ARG A 108 4.08 5.00 13.68
N PHE A 109 5.30 5.44 14.00
CA PHE A 109 6.18 4.75 14.95
C PHE A 109 5.53 4.68 16.33
N LEU A 110 5.12 5.82 16.89
CA LEU A 110 4.55 5.91 18.24
C LEU A 110 3.31 5.04 18.40
N TYR A 111 2.42 5.08 17.41
CA TYR A 111 1.23 4.25 17.36
C TYR A 111 1.58 2.75 17.33
N SER A 112 2.52 2.34 16.48
CA SER A 112 2.88 0.92 16.33
C SER A 112 3.68 0.40 17.53
N TYR A 113 4.53 1.24 18.11
CA TYR A 113 5.41 0.85 19.20
C TYR A 113 4.69 0.89 20.55
N ILE A 114 3.98 1.98 20.88
CA ILE A 114 3.32 2.16 22.18
C ILE A 114 1.91 1.58 22.16
N LEU A 115 1.04 2.08 21.26
CA LEU A 115 -0.38 1.73 21.32
C LEU A 115 -0.65 0.28 20.91
N LYS A 116 0.08 -0.22 19.90
CA LYS A 116 0.05 -1.63 19.50
C LYS A 116 0.99 -2.52 20.32
N ARG A 117 1.64 -1.98 21.34
CA ARG A 117 2.52 -2.72 22.27
C ARG A 117 3.67 -3.45 21.58
N GLY A 118 4.20 -2.90 20.48
CA GLY A 118 5.38 -3.46 19.80
C GLY A 118 6.64 -3.51 20.67
N PHE A 119 6.68 -2.76 21.78
CA PHE A 119 7.75 -2.90 22.78
C PHE A 119 7.77 -4.26 23.49
N LEU A 120 6.65 -5.02 23.51
CA LEU A 120 6.58 -6.34 24.12
C LEU A 120 7.46 -7.37 23.40
N ASP A 121 7.68 -7.17 22.11
CA ASP A 121 8.56 -8.02 21.30
C ASP A 121 10.05 -7.64 21.48
N GLY A 122 10.37 -6.61 22.26
CA GLY A 122 11.73 -6.17 22.53
C GLY A 122 12.45 -5.62 21.30
N ARG A 123 13.69 -6.09 21.06
CA ARG A 123 14.53 -5.65 19.93
C ARG A 123 13.89 -5.83 18.55
N PRO A 124 13.34 -7.01 18.18
CA PRO A 124 12.71 -7.17 16.86
C PRO A 124 11.49 -6.28 16.67
N GLY A 125 10.68 -6.06 17.72
CA GLY A 125 9.54 -5.14 17.68
C GLY A 125 9.95 -3.69 17.43
N TYR A 126 11.02 -3.23 18.10
CA TYR A 126 11.61 -1.91 17.84
C TYR A 126 12.07 -1.76 16.39
N ILE A 127 12.86 -2.72 15.88
CA ILE A 127 13.38 -2.69 14.50
C ILE A 127 12.22 -2.65 13.50
N PHE A 128 11.21 -3.49 13.68
CA PHE A 128 10.04 -3.54 12.80
C PHE A 128 9.24 -2.23 12.80
N CYS A 129 8.98 -1.66 13.99
CA CYS A 129 8.31 -0.36 14.08
C CYS A 129 9.11 0.74 13.37
N ARG A 130 10.45 0.66 13.39
CA ARG A 130 11.30 1.65 12.75
C ARG A 130 11.35 1.49 11.23
N LEU A 131 11.37 0.25 10.75
CA LEU A 131 11.19 -0.07 9.34
C LEU A 131 9.84 0.44 8.80
N LEU A 132 8.75 0.27 9.57
CA LEU A 132 7.44 0.81 9.21
C LEU A 132 7.43 2.35 9.13
N ALA A 133 8.09 3.02 10.07
CA ALA A 133 8.21 4.46 10.06
C ALA A 133 9.03 4.97 8.87
N MET A 134 10.13 4.28 8.54
CA MET A 134 10.95 4.57 7.37
C MET A 134 10.15 4.41 6.06
N TYR A 135 9.36 3.35 5.95
CA TYR A 135 8.46 3.16 4.81
C TYR A 135 7.44 4.30 4.68
N GLU A 136 6.77 4.69 5.76
CA GLU A 136 5.81 5.81 5.74
C GLU A 136 6.50 7.12 5.30
N PHE A 137 7.72 7.37 5.78
CA PHE A 137 8.51 8.52 5.34
C PHE A 137 8.81 8.47 3.84
N LEU A 138 9.25 7.32 3.34
CA LEU A 138 9.57 7.13 1.92
C LEU A 138 8.34 7.33 1.02
N SER A 139 7.18 6.80 1.40
CA SER A 139 5.92 7.03 0.65
C SER A 139 5.56 8.52 0.62
N VAL A 140 5.74 9.25 1.72
CA VAL A 140 5.47 10.70 1.76
C VAL A 140 6.48 11.49 0.92
N ALA A 141 7.77 11.15 0.98
CA ALA A 141 8.83 11.82 0.23
C ALA A 141 8.64 11.66 -1.29
N LYS A 142 8.40 10.42 -1.76
CA LYS A 142 8.14 10.13 -3.18
C LYS A 142 6.89 10.83 -3.70
N ARG A 143 5.85 10.97 -2.87
CA ARG A 143 4.66 11.74 -3.23
C ARG A 143 5.01 13.21 -3.51
N VAL A 144 5.79 13.85 -2.64
CA VAL A 144 6.21 15.25 -2.81
C VAL A 144 7.07 15.40 -4.07
N GLU A 145 8.01 14.48 -4.31
CA GLU A 145 8.83 14.45 -5.53
C GLU A 145 7.98 14.37 -6.82
N MET A 146 6.93 13.54 -6.82
CA MET A 146 6.01 13.42 -7.95
C MET A 146 5.15 14.68 -8.15
N GLU A 147 4.69 15.31 -7.06
CA GLU A 147 3.95 16.59 -7.11
C GLU A 147 4.81 17.70 -7.75
N SER A 148 6.05 17.87 -7.28
CA SER A 148 6.99 18.85 -7.86
C SER A 148 7.32 18.57 -9.34
N SER A 149 7.40 17.30 -9.72
CA SER A 149 7.66 16.90 -11.12
C SER A 149 6.47 17.20 -12.04
N ILE A 150 5.24 17.08 -11.55
CA ILE A 150 4.03 17.43 -12.30
C ILE A 150 3.91 18.94 -12.50
N ASP A 151 4.17 19.72 -11.45
CA ASP A 151 4.11 21.19 -11.52
C ASP A 151 5.17 21.73 -12.49
N THR A 152 6.40 21.22 -12.43
CA THR A 152 7.47 21.59 -13.38
C THR A 152 7.07 21.30 -14.83
N ASN A 153 6.42 20.16 -15.09
CA ASN A 153 5.97 19.80 -16.44
C ASN A 153 4.80 20.69 -16.91
N ARG A 154 3.86 21.05 -16.03
CA ARG A 154 2.75 21.98 -16.37
C ARG A 154 3.25 23.38 -16.71
N ASP A 155 4.22 23.88 -15.96
CA ASP A 155 4.80 25.22 -16.21
C ASP A 155 5.63 25.26 -17.50
N GLY A 156 6.19 24.11 -17.92
CA GLY A 156 6.91 23.97 -19.20
C GLY A 156 6.02 23.99 -20.44
N TYR A 157 4.74 23.59 -20.34
CA TYR A 157 3.77 23.64 -21.44
C TYR A 157 3.10 25.01 -21.63
N MET A 158 3.29 25.93 -20.67
CA MET A 158 2.74 27.30 -20.71
C MET A 158 3.75 28.34 -21.24
N ARG A 159 4.87 27.91 -21.82
CA ARG A 159 5.87 28.76 -22.48
C ARG A 159 5.97 28.49 -23.97
#